data_AF-A0A1X7BM72-F1
#
_entry.id   AF-A0A1X7BM72-F1
#
_cell.length_a   1.000
_cell.length_b   1.000
_cell.length_c   1.000
_cell.angle_alpha   90.00
_cell.angle_beta   90.00
_cell.angle_gamma   90.00
#
_symmetry.space_group_name_H-M   'P 1'
#
loop_
_entity.id
_entity.type
_entity.pdbx_description
1 polymer ?
#
loop_
_entity_poly.entity_id
_entity_poly.type
_entity_poly.pdbx_seq_one_letter_code
_entity_poly.pdbx_strand_id
1 'polypeptide(L)'
;MNMQVTPGVQPPPPPVSLDEMRLPIVMMRDILIKTMFRKNIDLVSELSQAICLPRAVTQELVDQARTQKLLEATGTLNANSGGEMGYQLTDAGKARALDALAQSEYFGAMPVPLAVYREQVKRQSIRNIQITRDQLTGAMGHLILPDSLLDHLGPAVGAGRSILMYGPPGNGKSSISNGIRDAMGDKIFVPRAIEYSGQVITVYDPIVHSKAEEEVDDPNSLRRRRTFDARYVKCERPTVITGGELSLDMLDLVYNPTARTYQAPLQLKSTGGIFIVDDLGRQAEPPQSLVNRWIVPLEESKDILALQSGEKFEVPFDTLVIFSTNFHPNDIFDNAALRRIFFKIKIDGPTQEDFLKIFAMVAKKRQMPLDETALVHLLKQKYPTIENVYANYQPIFLIDQMISICEFEGIPYQMTPDLIDRAWANMFVKQEKIAH
;
A
#
# COMPACT_ATOMS: atom_id res chain seq x y z
N MET A 1 18.89 21.95 23.93
CA MET A 1 18.02 21.62 22.78
C MET A 1 17.77 20.13 22.83
N ASN A 2 16.61 19.72 23.34
CA ASN A 2 16.22 18.31 23.37
C ASN A 2 15.83 17.92 21.94
N MET A 3 16.70 17.20 21.23
CA MET A 3 16.31 16.45 20.04
C MET A 3 15.22 15.46 20.49
N GLN A 4 13.97 15.78 20.18
CA GLN A 4 12.90 14.80 20.20
C GLN A 4 13.24 13.77 19.11
N VAL A 5 13.83 12.65 19.53
CA VAL A 5 13.93 11.46 18.72
C VAL A 5 12.49 11.02 18.47
N THR A 6 12.02 11.12 17.23
CA THR A 6 10.73 10.55 16.83
C THR A 6 10.75 9.07 17.27
N PRO A 7 9.83 8.61 18.13
CA PRO A 7 9.80 7.20 18.49
C PRO A 7 9.38 6.42 17.26
N GLY A 8 10.34 5.91 16.51
CA GLY A 8 10.08 5.06 15.35
C GLY A 8 9.30 3.82 15.77
N VAL A 9 8.55 3.24 14.82
CA VAL A 9 7.79 2.02 15.02
C VAL A 9 8.65 0.96 15.72
N GLN A 10 8.15 0.45 16.85
CA GLN A 10 8.87 -0.57 17.62
C GLN A 10 9.03 -1.85 16.77
N PRO A 11 10.28 -2.32 16.56
CA PRO A 11 10.51 -3.53 15.78
C PRO A 11 9.93 -4.79 16.44
N PRO A 12 9.46 -5.77 15.65
CA PRO A 12 9.10 -7.08 16.19
C PRO A 12 10.37 -7.76 16.73
N PRO A 13 10.37 -8.25 17.99
CA PRO A 13 11.53 -8.92 18.54
C PRO A 13 11.75 -10.28 17.86
N PRO A 14 13.01 -10.67 17.56
CA PRO A 14 13.29 -11.99 17.02
C PRO A 14 12.96 -13.07 18.07
N PRO A 15 12.42 -14.23 17.66
CA PRO A 15 12.15 -15.34 18.57
C PRO A 15 13.45 -15.92 19.12
N VAL A 16 13.53 -16.19 20.43
CA VAL A 16 14.74 -16.78 21.04
C VAL A 16 14.65 -18.29 21.26
N SER A 17 13.47 -18.89 21.09
CA SER A 17 13.24 -20.35 21.19
C SER A 17 12.15 -20.82 20.23
N LEU A 18 12.04 -22.14 20.05
CA LEU A 18 10.94 -22.74 19.28
C LEU A 18 9.57 -22.52 19.93
N ASP A 19 9.47 -22.41 21.25
CA ASP A 19 8.20 -22.15 21.94
C ASP A 19 7.67 -20.73 21.65
N GLU A 20 8.56 -19.74 21.57
CA GLU A 20 8.21 -18.35 21.23
C GLU A 20 7.70 -18.21 19.79
N MET A 21 7.99 -19.18 18.91
CA MET A 21 7.44 -19.19 17.56
C MET A 21 5.91 -19.26 17.57
N ARG A 22 5.32 -19.88 18.61
CA ARG A 22 3.87 -20.13 18.74
C ARG A 22 3.27 -20.79 17.49
N LEU A 23 4.07 -21.60 16.80
CA LEU A 23 3.66 -22.41 15.65
C LEU A 23 3.66 -23.89 16.02
N PRO A 24 2.83 -24.72 15.36
CA PRO A 24 2.91 -26.16 15.51
C PRO A 24 4.30 -26.68 15.10
N ILE A 25 4.92 -27.49 15.96
CA ILE A 25 6.28 -28.02 15.70
C ILE A 25 6.38 -28.82 14.40
N VAL A 26 5.30 -29.55 14.06
CA VAL A 26 5.18 -30.32 12.82
C VAL A 26 5.27 -29.40 11.60
N MET A 27 4.60 -28.24 11.64
CA MET A 27 4.63 -27.26 10.56
C MET A 27 6.03 -26.67 10.39
N MET A 28 6.68 -26.29 11.49
CA MET A 28 8.05 -25.75 11.44
C MET A 28 9.03 -26.77 10.87
N ARG A 29 8.99 -28.02 11.35
CA ARG A 29 9.81 -29.11 10.83
C ARG A 29 9.56 -29.34 9.35
N ASP A 30 8.29 -29.37 8.93
CA ASP A 30 7.94 -29.61 7.53
C ASP A 30 8.41 -28.45 6.64
N ILE A 31 8.29 -27.19 7.07
CA ILE A 31 8.87 -26.04 6.33
C ILE A 31 10.40 -26.15 6.26
N LEU A 32 11.08 -26.56 7.33
CA LEU A 32 12.53 -26.75 7.35
C LEU A 32 12.99 -27.74 6.26
N ILE A 33 12.45 -28.97 6.29
CA ILE A 33 12.86 -30.02 5.36
C ILE A 33 12.43 -29.71 3.92
N LYS A 34 11.28 -29.08 3.72
CA LYS A 34 10.85 -28.60 2.39
C LYS A 34 11.81 -27.54 1.84
N THR A 35 12.31 -26.66 2.70
CA THR A 35 13.26 -25.61 2.32
C THR A 35 14.60 -26.21 1.94
N MET A 36 15.14 -27.13 2.75
CA MET A 36 16.37 -27.87 2.41
C MET A 36 16.21 -28.60 1.08
N PHE A 37 15.09 -29.30 0.87
CA PHE A 37 14.80 -30.05 -0.34
C PHE A 37 14.71 -29.17 -1.59
N ARG A 38 13.98 -28.04 -1.52
CA ARG A 38 13.75 -27.16 -2.68
C ARG A 38 14.95 -26.28 -3.02
N LYS A 39 15.73 -25.86 -2.00
CA LYS A 39 16.86 -24.94 -2.19
C LYS A 39 18.24 -25.63 -2.22
N ASN A 40 18.31 -26.93 -1.95
CA ASN A 40 19.56 -27.69 -1.82
C ASN A 40 20.52 -27.05 -0.81
N ILE A 41 20.00 -26.65 0.35
CA ILE A 41 20.77 -26.03 1.44
C ILE A 41 21.12 -27.08 2.48
N ASP A 42 22.38 -27.14 2.89
CA ASP A 42 22.92 -28.08 3.88
C ASP A 42 23.58 -27.39 5.10
N LEU A 43 23.85 -26.08 5.04
CA LEU A 43 24.40 -25.32 6.16
C LEU A 43 23.30 -24.63 7.00
N VAL A 44 23.46 -24.66 8.33
CA VAL A 44 22.52 -24.02 9.26
C VAL A 44 22.49 -22.51 9.08
N SER A 45 23.62 -21.90 8.76
CA SER A 45 23.75 -20.48 8.46
C SER A 45 22.89 -20.03 7.28
N GLU A 46 22.90 -20.79 6.19
CA GLU A 46 22.10 -20.56 4.99
C GLU A 46 20.62 -20.89 5.25
N LEU A 47 20.36 -21.99 5.95
CA LEU A 47 19.02 -22.42 6.29
C LEU A 47 18.31 -21.38 7.16
N SER A 48 19.00 -20.85 8.18
CA SER A 48 18.55 -19.76 9.05
C SER A 48 18.14 -18.51 8.26
N GLN A 49 18.89 -18.16 7.22
CA GLN A 49 18.51 -17.05 6.33
C GLN A 49 17.27 -17.42 5.49
N ALA A 50 17.26 -18.63 4.90
CA ALA A 50 16.17 -19.08 4.04
C ALA A 50 14.82 -19.21 4.76
N ILE A 51 14.82 -19.64 6.02
CA ILE A 51 13.62 -19.76 6.86
C ILE A 51 13.37 -18.55 7.76
N CYS A 52 14.25 -17.53 7.69
CA CYS A 52 14.11 -16.28 8.42
C CYS A 52 14.07 -16.43 9.95
N LEU A 53 14.84 -17.37 10.51
CA LEU A 53 14.97 -17.58 11.95
C LEU A 53 16.38 -17.26 12.46
N PRO A 54 16.56 -16.92 13.75
CA PRO A 54 17.88 -16.88 14.36
C PRO A 54 18.57 -18.24 14.31
N ARG A 55 19.90 -18.25 14.14
CA ARG A 55 20.70 -19.48 13.99
C ARG A 55 20.51 -20.48 15.14
N ALA A 56 20.40 -19.99 16.37
CA ALA A 56 20.18 -20.84 17.54
C ALA A 56 18.85 -21.61 17.46
N VAL A 57 17.77 -20.92 17.07
CA VAL A 57 16.44 -21.51 16.88
C VAL A 57 16.43 -22.47 15.67
N THR A 58 17.11 -22.11 14.58
CA THR A 58 17.28 -23.02 13.43
C THR A 58 18.05 -24.29 13.83
N GLN A 59 19.12 -24.18 14.61
CA GLN A 59 19.89 -25.32 15.09
C GLN A 59 19.03 -26.26 15.95
N GLU A 60 18.23 -25.71 16.87
CA GLU A 60 17.29 -26.50 17.68
C GLU A 60 16.32 -27.30 16.80
N LEU A 61 15.77 -26.69 15.75
CA LEU A 61 14.86 -27.35 14.81
C LEU A 61 15.55 -28.46 13.99
N VAL A 62 16.81 -28.23 13.59
CA VAL A 62 17.66 -29.22 12.91
C VAL A 62 17.94 -30.40 13.83
N ASP A 63 18.27 -30.17 15.09
CA ASP A 63 18.53 -31.21 16.08
C ASP A 63 17.29 -32.07 16.35
N GLN A 64 16.09 -31.46 16.38
CA GLN A 64 14.83 -32.20 16.46
C GLN A 64 14.58 -33.06 15.21
N ALA A 65 14.79 -32.51 14.01
CA ALA A 65 14.63 -33.25 12.77
C ALA A 65 15.65 -34.41 12.65
N ARG A 66 16.87 -34.24 13.18
CA ARG A 66 17.88 -35.31 13.30
C ARG A 66 17.44 -36.41 14.27
N THR A 67 16.89 -36.02 15.42
CA THR A 67 16.33 -36.98 16.41
C THR A 67 15.20 -37.82 15.80
N GLN A 68 14.41 -37.21 14.91
CA GLN A 68 13.36 -37.89 14.14
C GLN A 68 13.88 -38.65 12.90
N LYS A 69 15.22 -38.75 12.72
CA LYS A 69 15.89 -39.41 11.59
C LYS A 69 15.53 -38.85 10.21
N LEU A 70 15.09 -37.59 10.14
CA LEU A 70 14.82 -36.89 8.87
C LEU A 70 16.07 -36.23 8.30
N LEU A 71 17.02 -35.88 9.17
CA LEU A 71 18.31 -35.30 8.81
C LEU A 71 19.45 -36.15 9.37
N GLU A 72 20.59 -36.11 8.68
CA GLU A 72 21.86 -36.67 9.14
C GLU A 72 22.99 -35.66 8.95
N ALA A 73 24.01 -35.73 9.81
CA ALA A 73 25.17 -34.86 9.72
C ALA A 73 26.16 -35.43 8.70
N THR A 74 26.64 -34.60 7.76
CA THR A 74 27.59 -35.00 6.72
C THR A 74 29.05 -34.85 7.14
N GLY A 75 29.32 -34.42 8.39
CA GLY A 75 30.65 -34.10 8.90
C GLY A 75 31.23 -32.81 8.30
N THR A 76 32.43 -32.42 8.71
CA THR A 76 33.12 -31.23 8.18
C THR A 76 33.96 -31.55 6.92
N LEU A 77 33.50 -32.50 6.09
CA LEU A 77 34.29 -33.12 5.01
C LEU A 77 34.64 -32.17 3.85
N ASN A 78 34.06 -30.97 3.80
CA ASN A 78 34.40 -29.96 2.80
C ASN A 78 35.46 -29.00 3.36
N ALA A 79 36.71 -29.13 2.91
CA ALA A 79 37.83 -28.26 3.28
C ALA A 79 37.62 -26.77 2.94
N ASN A 80 36.56 -26.42 2.20
CA ASN A 80 36.16 -25.06 1.81
C ASN A 80 34.95 -24.51 2.60
N SER A 81 34.32 -25.31 3.46
CA SER A 81 33.19 -24.89 4.30
C SER A 81 33.74 -24.47 5.66
N GLY A 82 33.61 -23.19 6.03
CA GLY A 82 34.28 -22.55 7.16
C GLY A 82 33.94 -23.08 8.57
N GLY A 83 34.28 -24.33 8.88
CA GLY A 83 34.14 -24.98 10.18
C GLY A 83 32.70 -25.31 10.61
N GLU A 84 31.69 -24.99 9.78
CA GLU A 84 30.28 -25.29 10.07
C GLU A 84 29.92 -26.72 9.64
N MET A 85 29.16 -27.43 10.48
CA MET A 85 28.70 -28.80 10.20
C MET A 85 27.53 -28.79 9.20
N GLY A 86 27.67 -29.57 8.13
CA GLY A 86 26.61 -29.77 7.14
C GLY A 86 25.57 -30.81 7.56
N TYR A 87 24.36 -30.66 7.04
CA TYR A 87 23.23 -31.57 7.25
C TYR A 87 22.55 -31.90 5.94
N GLN A 88 22.22 -33.19 5.75
CA GLN A 88 21.51 -33.66 4.57
C GLN A 88 20.21 -34.38 4.96
N LEU A 89 19.21 -34.32 4.07
CA LEU A 89 18.00 -35.11 4.19
C LEU A 89 18.30 -36.60 4.00
N THR A 90 17.90 -37.41 4.98
CA THR A 90 17.84 -38.87 4.82
C THR A 90 16.76 -39.24 3.80
N ASP A 91 16.69 -40.49 3.37
CA ASP A 91 15.60 -40.93 2.48
C ASP A 91 14.22 -40.78 3.13
N ALA A 92 14.13 -40.99 4.46
CA ALA A 92 12.92 -40.69 5.23
C ALA A 92 12.60 -39.19 5.25
N GLY A 93 13.62 -38.33 5.37
CA GLY A 93 13.50 -36.88 5.27
C GLY A 93 12.99 -36.42 3.90
N LYS A 94 13.55 -36.95 2.82
CA LYS A 94 13.12 -36.66 1.44
C LYS A 94 11.67 -37.11 1.22
N ALA A 95 11.32 -38.33 1.63
CA ALA A 95 9.97 -38.85 1.52
C ALA A 95 8.97 -37.96 2.28
N ARG A 96 9.31 -37.56 3.51
CA ARG A 96 8.46 -36.65 4.29
C ARG A 96 8.36 -35.26 3.68
N ALA A 97 9.44 -34.72 3.11
CA ALA A 97 9.42 -33.42 2.43
C ALA A 97 8.49 -33.44 1.22
N LEU A 98 8.48 -34.53 0.43
CA LEU A 98 7.57 -34.70 -0.71
C LEU A 98 6.10 -34.83 -0.26
N ASP A 99 5.82 -35.60 0.79
CA ASP A 99 4.48 -35.69 1.40
C ASP A 99 4.00 -34.32 1.92
N ALA A 100 4.87 -33.59 2.63
CA ALA A 100 4.56 -32.24 3.11
C ALA A 100 4.36 -31.23 1.97
N LEU A 101 5.11 -31.35 0.86
CA LEU A 101 4.94 -30.53 -0.34
C LEU A 101 3.60 -30.82 -1.02
N ALA A 102 3.17 -32.08 -1.02
CA ALA A 102 1.84 -32.43 -1.49
C ALA A 102 0.78 -31.74 -0.64
N GLN A 103 0.95 -31.58 0.68
CA GLN A 103 -0.05 -30.88 1.51
C GLN A 103 -0.02 -29.36 1.31
N SER A 104 1.17 -28.77 1.21
CA SER A 104 1.35 -27.35 0.91
C SER A 104 2.71 -27.11 0.27
N GLU A 105 2.73 -26.41 -0.86
CA GLU A 105 3.97 -26.07 -1.55
C GLU A 105 4.75 -24.97 -0.84
N TYR A 106 4.25 -24.38 0.25
CA TYR A 106 4.95 -23.33 0.98
C TYR A 106 6.28 -23.81 1.58
N PHE A 107 7.37 -23.12 1.28
CA PHE A 107 8.69 -23.31 1.88
C PHE A 107 9.42 -21.96 1.99
N GLY A 108 10.53 -21.91 2.73
CA GLY A 108 11.27 -20.69 3.00
C GLY A 108 10.89 -20.08 4.34
N ALA A 109 10.63 -18.77 4.37
CA ALA A 109 10.41 -18.01 5.59
C ALA A 109 9.35 -18.64 6.49
N MET A 110 9.61 -18.79 7.79
CA MET A 110 8.58 -19.26 8.71
C MET A 110 7.45 -18.24 8.79
N PRO A 111 6.17 -18.67 8.73
CA PRO A 111 5.05 -17.76 8.87
C PRO A 111 5.00 -17.19 10.29
N VAL A 112 4.31 -16.06 10.44
CA VAL A 112 4.06 -15.46 11.76
C VAL A 112 2.63 -15.80 12.19
N PRO A 113 2.40 -16.37 13.38
CA PRO A 113 1.04 -16.60 13.85
C PRO A 113 0.21 -15.31 13.83
N LEU A 114 -1.03 -15.38 13.35
CA LEU A 114 -1.91 -14.20 13.23
C LEU A 114 -2.06 -13.44 14.56
N ALA A 115 -2.09 -14.15 15.69
CA ALA A 115 -2.13 -13.55 17.02
C ALA A 115 -0.90 -12.66 17.31
N VAL A 116 0.29 -13.11 16.90
CA VAL A 116 1.54 -12.33 17.04
C VAL A 116 1.54 -11.15 16.08
N TYR A 117 1.05 -11.34 14.85
CA TYR A 117 0.94 -10.23 13.90
C TYR A 117 0.00 -9.12 14.40
N ARG A 118 -1.12 -9.46 15.06
CA ARG A 118 -2.01 -8.48 15.71
C ARG A 118 -1.28 -7.59 16.72
N GLU A 119 -0.34 -8.15 17.49
CA GLU A 119 0.46 -7.36 18.43
C GLU A 119 1.35 -6.36 17.68
N GLN A 120 1.98 -6.78 16.58
CA GLN A 120 2.81 -5.90 15.77
C GLN A 120 1.98 -4.78 15.10
N VAL A 121 0.78 -5.09 14.60
CA VAL A 121 -0.12 -4.07 14.04
C VAL A 121 -0.44 -2.98 15.07
N LYS A 122 -0.70 -3.35 16.33
CA LYS A 122 -0.94 -2.36 17.40
C LYS A 122 0.26 -1.42 17.64
N ARG A 123 1.49 -1.94 17.57
CA ARG A 123 2.73 -1.16 17.74
C ARG A 123 2.97 -0.16 16.61
N GLN A 124 2.46 -0.45 15.42
CA GLN A 124 2.69 0.34 14.20
C GLN A 124 1.41 0.98 13.63
N SER A 125 0.36 1.05 14.44
CA SER A 125 -0.98 1.40 13.98
C SER A 125 -1.02 2.76 13.29
N ILE A 126 -1.76 2.84 12.18
CA ILE A 126 -1.99 4.06 11.41
C ILE A 126 -2.65 5.16 12.27
N ARG A 127 -3.39 4.76 13.30
CA ARG A 127 -4.12 5.68 14.21
C ARG A 127 -3.22 6.35 15.25
N ASN A 128 -2.00 5.85 15.43
CA ASN A 128 -1.04 6.45 16.33
C ASN A 128 -0.17 7.52 15.61
N ILE A 129 -0.35 7.69 14.30
CA ILE A 129 0.39 8.67 13.53
C ILE A 129 -0.16 10.06 13.83
N GLN A 130 0.72 10.96 14.23
CA GLN A 130 0.42 12.38 14.31
C GLN A 130 1.02 13.08 13.10
N ILE A 131 0.16 13.46 12.15
CA ILE A 131 0.57 14.32 11.04
C ILE A 131 0.31 15.76 11.42
N THR A 132 1.37 16.56 11.37
CA THR A 132 1.28 18.02 11.59
C THR A 132 0.79 18.73 10.33
N ARG A 133 0.22 19.94 10.50
CA ARG A 133 -0.17 20.79 9.36
C ARG A 133 1.00 21.00 8.41
N ASP A 134 2.19 21.30 8.93
CA ASP A 134 3.38 21.58 8.13
C ASP A 134 3.83 20.38 7.30
N GLN A 135 3.75 19.16 7.85
CA GLN A 135 4.05 17.93 7.11
C GLN A 135 3.05 17.70 5.97
N LEU A 136 1.75 17.90 6.24
CA LEU A 136 0.70 17.74 5.24
C LEU A 136 0.82 18.79 4.14
N THR A 137 1.02 20.06 4.49
CA THR A 137 1.24 21.16 3.56
C THR A 137 2.52 20.95 2.74
N GLY A 138 3.59 20.47 3.37
CA GLY A 138 4.86 20.16 2.69
C GLY A 138 4.70 19.05 1.64
N ALA A 139 4.05 17.95 2.00
CA ALA A 139 3.76 16.84 1.07
C ALA A 139 2.86 17.30 -0.10
N MET A 140 1.95 18.24 0.17
CA MET A 140 1.05 18.82 -0.82
C MET A 140 1.59 20.11 -1.46
N GLY A 141 2.88 20.46 -1.30
CA GLY A 141 3.41 21.77 -1.71
C GLY A 141 3.35 22.06 -3.22
N HIS A 142 3.06 21.04 -4.04
CA HIS A 142 2.81 21.16 -5.46
C HIS A 142 1.34 21.40 -5.82
N LEU A 143 0.45 21.42 -4.83
CA LEU A 143 -0.99 21.65 -4.96
C LEU A 143 -1.35 22.99 -4.35
N ILE A 144 -2.23 23.73 -5.02
CA ILE A 144 -2.88 24.92 -4.45
C ILE A 144 -4.18 24.44 -3.85
N LEU A 145 -4.23 24.39 -2.53
CA LEU A 145 -5.38 23.95 -1.76
C LEU A 145 -5.89 25.11 -0.91
N PRO A 146 -7.23 25.30 -0.80
CA PRO A 146 -7.79 26.25 0.15
C PRO A 146 -7.35 25.90 1.58
N ASP A 147 -7.05 26.90 2.41
CA ASP A 147 -6.66 26.67 3.82
C ASP A 147 -7.73 25.87 4.58
N SER A 148 -9.01 26.14 4.31
CA SER A 148 -10.14 25.42 4.91
C SER A 148 -10.17 23.93 4.54
N LEU A 149 -9.57 23.54 3.42
CA LEU A 149 -9.48 22.12 3.03
C LEU A 149 -8.44 21.41 3.89
N LEU A 150 -7.30 22.04 4.14
CA LEU A 150 -6.26 21.51 5.03
C LEU A 150 -6.76 21.37 6.47
N ASP A 151 -7.60 22.30 6.93
CA ASP A 151 -8.24 22.25 8.26
C ASP A 151 -9.14 21.02 8.43
N HIS A 152 -9.71 20.49 7.35
CA HIS A 152 -10.51 19.26 7.38
C HIS A 152 -9.65 18.00 7.15
N LEU A 153 -8.66 18.06 6.27
CA LEU A 153 -7.81 16.92 5.93
C LEU A 153 -6.87 16.53 7.09
N GLY A 154 -6.26 17.51 7.77
CA GLY A 154 -5.33 17.26 8.87
C GLY A 154 -5.92 16.36 9.97
N PRO A 155 -7.07 16.73 10.56
CA PRO A 155 -7.76 15.89 11.54
C PRO A 155 -8.19 14.54 10.97
N ALA A 156 -8.59 14.49 9.70
CA ALA A 156 -9.03 13.25 9.06
C ALA A 156 -7.93 12.21 8.97
N VAL A 157 -6.75 12.64 8.53
CA VAL A 157 -5.57 11.77 8.44
C VAL A 157 -5.03 11.43 9.83
N GLY A 158 -4.93 12.41 10.73
CA GLY A 158 -4.45 12.18 12.10
C GLY A 158 -5.34 11.26 12.94
N ALA A 159 -6.64 11.19 12.65
CA ALA A 159 -7.55 10.26 13.33
C ALA A 159 -7.40 8.81 12.82
N GLY A 160 -6.77 8.59 11.67
CA GLY A 160 -6.67 7.27 11.03
C GLY A 160 -8.05 6.63 10.74
N ARG A 161 -9.05 7.46 10.39
CA ARG A 161 -10.42 7.03 10.08
C ARG A 161 -10.77 7.29 8.62
N SER A 162 -11.82 6.63 8.13
CA SER A 162 -12.21 6.72 6.73
C SER A 162 -12.55 8.13 6.25
N ILE A 163 -12.17 8.41 5.01
CA ILE A 163 -12.38 9.69 4.32
C ILE A 163 -13.16 9.42 3.04
N LEU A 164 -14.22 10.19 2.78
CA LEU A 164 -14.87 10.28 1.49
C LEU A 164 -14.62 11.66 0.90
N MET A 165 -13.85 11.71 -0.18
CA MET A 165 -13.67 12.89 -1.02
C MET A 165 -14.70 12.86 -2.15
N TYR A 166 -15.48 13.92 -2.29
CA TYR A 166 -16.49 14.02 -3.35
C TYR A 166 -16.48 15.40 -3.98
N GLY A 167 -16.85 15.48 -5.25
CA GLY A 167 -16.94 16.73 -5.99
C GLY A 167 -16.63 16.56 -7.46
N PRO A 168 -16.65 17.63 -8.27
CA PRO A 168 -16.52 17.53 -9.71
C PRO A 168 -15.20 16.86 -10.14
N PRO A 169 -15.17 16.21 -11.33
CA PRO A 169 -13.95 15.61 -11.86
C PRO A 169 -12.90 16.68 -12.16
N GLY A 170 -11.62 16.29 -12.12
CA GLY A 170 -10.51 17.18 -12.48
C GLY A 170 -10.12 18.23 -11.42
N ASN A 171 -10.65 18.15 -10.20
CA ASN A 171 -10.29 19.04 -9.08
C ASN A 171 -9.22 18.49 -8.13
N GLY A 172 -8.51 17.42 -8.53
CA GLY A 172 -7.32 16.95 -7.79
C GLY A 172 -7.59 16.02 -6.61
N LYS A 173 -8.75 15.34 -6.54
CA LYS A 173 -9.02 14.29 -5.54
C LYS A 173 -7.92 13.23 -5.49
N SER A 174 -7.51 12.71 -6.65
CA SER A 174 -6.42 11.75 -6.75
C SER A 174 -5.07 12.36 -6.32
N SER A 175 -4.80 13.62 -6.67
CA SER A 175 -3.58 14.33 -6.23
C SER A 175 -3.55 14.52 -4.71
N ILE A 176 -4.68 14.84 -4.08
CA ILE A 176 -4.80 14.97 -2.62
C ILE A 176 -4.58 13.61 -1.95
N SER A 177 -5.19 12.53 -2.45
CA SER A 177 -4.96 11.18 -1.89
C SER A 177 -3.49 10.76 -1.94
N ASN A 178 -2.79 11.07 -3.04
CA ASN A 178 -1.34 10.86 -3.17
C ASN A 178 -0.54 11.76 -2.21
N GLY A 179 -0.94 13.02 -2.03
CA GLY A 179 -0.31 13.91 -1.04
C GLY A 179 -0.46 13.40 0.40
N ILE A 180 -1.60 12.79 0.74
CA ILE A 180 -1.81 12.14 2.06
C ILE A 180 -0.85 10.97 2.24
N ARG A 181 -0.69 10.15 1.19
CA ARG A 181 0.30 9.06 1.18
C ARG A 181 1.70 9.58 1.46
N ASP A 182 2.13 10.60 0.73
CA ASP A 182 3.48 11.13 0.83
C ASP A 182 3.74 11.77 2.21
N ALA A 183 2.70 12.33 2.84
CA ALA A 183 2.78 12.91 4.19
C ALA A 183 3.00 11.88 5.31
N MET A 184 2.63 10.61 5.12
CA MET A 184 2.73 9.60 6.18
C MET A 184 4.17 9.16 6.46
N GLY A 185 5.02 9.04 5.43
CA GLY A 185 6.50 8.97 5.49
C GLY A 185 7.18 7.90 6.38
N ASP A 186 6.43 7.07 7.09
CA ASP A 186 6.95 6.16 8.11
C ASP A 186 7.16 4.73 7.57
N LYS A 187 7.97 3.93 8.28
CA LYS A 187 8.33 2.56 7.90
C LYS A 187 7.70 1.56 8.87
N ILE A 188 7.14 0.49 8.33
CA ILE A 188 6.46 -0.56 9.12
C ILE A 188 7.05 -1.95 8.85
N PHE A 189 6.68 -2.91 9.68
CA PHE A 189 7.11 -4.31 9.54
C PHE A 189 5.96 -5.15 9.01
N VAL A 190 6.15 -5.73 7.82
CA VAL A 190 5.15 -6.57 7.15
C VAL A 190 5.65 -8.02 7.13
N PRO A 191 4.89 -8.98 7.68
CA PRO A 191 5.29 -10.38 7.64
C PRO A 191 5.28 -10.91 6.20
N ARG A 192 6.22 -11.78 5.87
CA ARG A 192 6.21 -12.45 4.55
C ARG A 192 4.94 -13.29 4.37
N ALA A 193 4.60 -14.05 5.40
CA ALA A 193 3.37 -14.79 5.50
C ALA A 193 2.91 -14.86 6.96
N ILE A 194 1.62 -15.09 7.15
CA ILE A 194 1.02 -15.36 8.44
C ILE A 194 0.45 -16.78 8.49
N GLU A 195 0.27 -17.29 9.69
CA GLU A 195 -0.35 -18.59 9.95
C GLU A 195 -1.68 -18.40 10.68
N TYR A 196 -2.68 -19.17 10.26
CA TYR A 196 -3.96 -19.32 10.96
C TYR A 196 -4.51 -20.74 10.73
N SER A 197 -4.87 -21.45 11.81
CA SER A 197 -5.43 -22.80 11.78
C SER A 197 -4.64 -23.79 10.89
N GLY A 198 -3.30 -23.72 10.94
CA GLY A 198 -2.38 -24.55 10.16
C GLY A 198 -2.24 -24.15 8.70
N GLN A 199 -2.96 -23.11 8.23
CA GLN A 199 -2.89 -22.59 6.87
C GLN A 199 -1.89 -21.44 6.78
N VAL A 200 -1.16 -21.38 5.67
CA VAL A 200 -0.26 -20.27 5.37
C VAL A 200 -0.97 -19.28 4.46
N ILE A 201 -0.98 -18.01 4.88
CA ILE A 201 -1.51 -16.88 4.12
C ILE A 201 -0.34 -15.95 3.77
N THR A 202 -0.02 -15.79 2.50
CA THR A 202 1.03 -14.85 2.07
C THR A 202 0.52 -13.41 2.17
N VAL A 203 1.33 -12.53 2.77
CA VAL A 203 0.96 -11.12 3.00
C VAL A 203 1.87 -10.19 2.23
N TYR A 204 3.18 -10.40 2.30
CA TYR A 204 4.13 -9.59 1.56
C TYR A 204 3.96 -9.77 0.05
N ASP A 205 3.89 -8.65 -0.64
CA ASP A 205 3.67 -8.53 -2.07
C ASP A 205 4.57 -7.40 -2.57
N PRO A 206 5.59 -7.65 -3.41
CA PRO A 206 6.52 -6.63 -3.89
C PRO A 206 5.85 -5.49 -4.67
N ILE A 207 4.64 -5.69 -5.19
CA ILE A 207 3.88 -4.66 -5.92
C ILE A 207 3.31 -3.63 -4.92
N VAL A 208 2.88 -4.10 -3.74
CA VAL A 208 2.26 -3.26 -2.69
C VAL A 208 3.29 -2.78 -1.67
N HIS A 209 4.33 -3.59 -1.42
CA HIS A 209 5.26 -3.41 -0.32
C HIS A 209 6.67 -3.10 -0.82
N SER A 210 6.95 -1.79 -0.94
CA SER A 210 8.29 -1.29 -1.22
C SER A 210 9.23 -1.60 -0.05
N LYS A 211 10.30 -2.35 -0.31
CA LYS A 211 11.31 -2.66 0.71
C LYS A 211 12.03 -1.38 1.10
N ALA A 212 12.08 -1.07 2.39
CA ALA A 212 13.07 -0.13 2.89
C ALA A 212 14.46 -0.80 2.80
N GLU A 213 15.49 -0.01 2.48
CA GLU A 213 16.88 -0.46 2.36
C GLU A 213 17.25 -1.49 3.45
N GLU A 214 17.70 -2.68 3.02
CA GLU A 214 18.13 -3.73 3.93
C GLU A 214 19.42 -3.27 4.62
N GLU A 215 19.45 -3.29 5.96
CA GLU A 215 20.68 -3.10 6.72
C GLU A 215 21.62 -4.26 6.37
N VAL A 216 22.57 -4.02 5.47
CA VAL A 216 23.60 -5.01 5.12
C VAL A 216 24.51 -5.15 6.33
N ASP A 217 24.51 -6.33 6.95
CA ASP A 217 25.42 -6.64 8.05
C ASP A 217 26.87 -6.49 7.55
N ASP A 218 27.67 -5.66 8.24
CA ASP A 218 29.12 -5.59 8.03
C ASP A 218 29.74 -6.95 8.37
N PRO A 219 30.42 -7.63 7.42
CA PRO A 219 31.05 -8.92 7.65
C PRO A 219 32.09 -8.93 8.79
N ASN A 220 32.67 -7.77 9.12
CA ASN A 220 33.70 -7.61 10.15
C ASN A 220 33.15 -7.21 11.53
N SER A 221 31.84 -6.97 11.66
CA SER A 221 31.24 -6.64 12.95
C SER A 221 31.00 -7.90 13.79
N LEU A 222 31.64 -7.97 14.96
CA LEU A 222 31.45 -9.05 15.95
C LEU A 222 30.01 -9.17 16.46
N ARG A 223 29.18 -8.14 16.30
CA ARG A 223 27.74 -8.16 16.59
C ARG A 223 26.97 -7.99 15.30
N ARG A 224 26.31 -9.06 14.82
CA ARG A 224 25.27 -8.95 13.79
C ARG A 224 24.12 -8.13 14.34
N ARG A 225 23.70 -7.11 13.60
CA ARG A 225 22.66 -6.15 14.00
C ARG A 225 21.33 -6.53 13.36
N ARG A 226 20.92 -7.81 13.39
CA ARG A 226 19.50 -8.10 13.15
C ARG A 226 18.69 -7.55 14.32
N THR A 227 18.25 -6.30 14.19
CA THR A 227 17.53 -5.51 15.19
C THR A 227 16.07 -5.92 15.32
N PHE A 228 15.57 -6.78 14.42
CA PHE A 228 14.18 -7.22 14.39
C PHE A 228 14.03 -8.64 13.79
N ASP A 229 12.85 -9.23 13.98
CA ASP A 229 12.47 -10.54 13.45
C ASP A 229 12.51 -10.59 11.91
N ALA A 230 13.38 -11.44 11.36
CA ALA A 230 13.61 -11.56 9.92
C ALA A 230 12.44 -12.17 9.13
N ARG A 231 11.41 -12.72 9.81
CA ARG A 231 10.14 -13.14 9.17
C ARG A 231 9.37 -11.94 8.62
N TYR A 232 9.67 -10.75 9.12
CA TYR A 232 9.16 -9.47 8.65
C TYR A 232 10.10 -8.83 7.64
N VAL A 233 9.51 -8.04 6.76
CA VAL A 233 10.19 -7.12 5.85
C VAL A 233 9.90 -5.70 6.35
N LYS A 234 10.95 -4.89 6.49
CA LYS A 234 10.80 -3.46 6.77
C LYS A 234 10.40 -2.78 5.46
N CYS A 235 9.23 -2.17 5.43
CA CYS A 235 8.65 -1.56 4.23
C CYS A 235 8.30 -0.10 4.51
N GLU A 236 8.20 0.70 3.45
CA GLU A 236 7.37 1.91 3.51
C GLU A 236 5.91 1.53 3.82
N ARG A 237 5.13 2.44 4.41
CA ARG A 237 3.71 2.17 4.67
C ARG A 237 3.01 1.77 3.36
N PRO A 238 2.34 0.60 3.33
CA PRO A 238 1.77 0.07 2.12
C PRO A 238 0.65 0.97 1.63
N THR A 239 0.59 1.17 0.33
CA THR A 239 -0.50 1.91 -0.30
C THR A 239 -1.11 1.02 -1.36
N VAL A 240 -2.40 0.75 -1.22
CA VAL A 240 -3.20 0.11 -2.26
C VAL A 240 -4.07 1.16 -2.90
N ILE A 241 -4.04 1.27 -4.22
CA ILE A 241 -4.89 2.15 -5.00
C ILE A 241 -5.68 1.28 -5.97
N THR A 242 -6.99 1.49 -6.00
CA THR A 242 -7.90 0.82 -6.92
C THR A 242 -8.98 1.80 -7.39
N GLY A 243 -9.58 1.55 -8.55
CA GLY A 243 -10.62 2.37 -9.15
C GLY A 243 -11.85 1.57 -9.59
N GLY A 244 -12.19 1.65 -10.87
CA GLY A 244 -13.35 0.95 -11.46
C GLY A 244 -13.20 -0.57 -11.53
N GLU A 245 -11.97 -1.07 -11.40
CA GLU A 245 -11.61 -2.48 -11.43
C GLU A 245 -11.77 -3.21 -10.09
N LEU A 246 -12.11 -2.48 -9.01
CA LEU A 246 -12.36 -3.10 -7.71
C LEU A 246 -13.62 -3.97 -7.76
N SER A 247 -13.47 -5.23 -7.35
CA SER A 247 -14.55 -6.18 -7.14
C SER A 247 -14.53 -6.76 -5.73
N LEU A 248 -15.66 -7.28 -5.23
CA LEU A 248 -15.74 -7.76 -3.84
C LEU A 248 -14.87 -8.98 -3.55
N ASP A 249 -14.63 -9.83 -4.54
CA ASP A 249 -13.78 -11.02 -4.42
C ASP A 249 -12.30 -10.65 -4.14
N MET A 250 -11.83 -9.48 -4.58
CA MET A 250 -10.50 -8.97 -4.24
C MET A 250 -10.35 -8.62 -2.75
N LEU A 251 -11.48 -8.52 -2.04
CA LEU A 251 -11.54 -8.28 -0.59
C LEU A 251 -11.59 -9.57 0.22
N ASP A 252 -11.57 -10.74 -0.43
CA ASP A 252 -11.56 -12.03 0.24
C ASP A 252 -10.24 -12.80 -0.01
N LEU A 253 -10.00 -13.85 0.79
CA LEU A 253 -8.78 -14.66 0.64
C LEU A 253 -8.80 -15.41 -0.70
N VAL A 254 -7.70 -15.31 -1.45
CA VAL A 254 -7.53 -16.04 -2.69
C VAL A 254 -6.78 -17.33 -2.40
N TYR A 255 -7.44 -18.48 -2.55
CA TYR A 255 -6.78 -19.78 -2.42
C TYR A 255 -6.15 -20.21 -3.75
N ASN A 256 -4.87 -20.55 -3.72
CA ASN A 256 -4.17 -21.15 -4.84
C ASN A 256 -4.24 -22.68 -4.74
N PRO A 257 -4.99 -23.39 -5.60
CA PRO A 257 -5.15 -24.84 -5.52
C PRO A 257 -3.88 -25.62 -5.89
N THR A 258 -2.98 -25.03 -6.68
CA THR A 258 -1.70 -25.62 -7.05
C THR A 258 -0.73 -25.56 -5.87
N ALA A 259 -0.52 -24.36 -5.32
CA ALA A 259 0.39 -24.15 -4.21
C ALA A 259 -0.19 -24.60 -2.86
N ARG A 260 -1.52 -24.76 -2.76
CA ARG A 260 -2.29 -25.06 -1.55
C ARG A 260 -1.95 -24.09 -0.41
N THR A 261 -2.04 -22.81 -0.75
CA THR A 261 -1.79 -21.68 0.13
C THR A 261 -2.81 -20.59 -0.15
N TYR A 262 -3.00 -19.71 0.82
CA TYR A 262 -3.85 -18.54 0.68
C TYR A 262 -3.01 -17.30 0.38
N GLN A 263 -3.59 -16.36 -0.34
CA GLN A 263 -3.06 -15.01 -0.49
C GLN A 263 -3.98 -14.03 0.25
N ALA A 264 -3.36 -13.10 0.99
CA ALA A 264 -4.07 -12.06 1.70
C ALA A 264 -4.82 -11.13 0.73
N PRO A 265 -6.03 -10.65 1.07
CA PRO A 265 -6.74 -9.67 0.28
C PRO A 265 -6.08 -8.28 0.38
N LEU A 266 -6.50 -7.38 -0.50
CA LEU A 266 -5.89 -6.06 -0.65
C LEU A 266 -5.89 -5.24 0.66
N GLN A 267 -6.97 -5.26 1.43
CA GLN A 267 -7.07 -4.52 2.69
C GLN A 267 -6.12 -5.05 3.75
N LEU A 268 -5.93 -6.38 3.81
CA LEU A 268 -4.99 -6.99 4.74
C LEU A 268 -3.54 -6.68 4.34
N LYS A 269 -3.25 -6.65 3.03
CA LYS A 269 -1.95 -6.17 2.50
C LYS A 269 -1.70 -4.69 2.82
N SER A 270 -2.75 -3.86 2.86
CA SER A 270 -2.64 -2.43 3.22
C SER A 270 -2.56 -2.14 4.72
N THR A 271 -2.49 -3.15 5.58
CA THR A 271 -2.49 -2.97 7.05
C THR A 271 -1.32 -2.09 7.51
N GLY A 272 -1.59 -1.12 8.37
CA GLY A 272 -0.67 -0.07 8.79
C GLY A 272 -0.45 1.01 7.73
N GLY A 273 -1.24 1.05 6.66
CA GLY A 273 -1.05 1.96 5.53
C GLY A 273 -2.35 2.61 5.05
N ILE A 274 -2.45 2.80 3.73
CA ILE A 274 -3.57 3.50 3.09
C ILE A 274 -4.21 2.59 2.05
N PHE A 275 -5.54 2.61 2.01
CA PHE A 275 -6.34 1.98 0.96
C PHE A 275 -7.16 3.06 0.25
N ILE A 276 -6.88 3.31 -1.03
CA ILE A 276 -7.56 4.32 -1.84
C ILE A 276 -8.48 3.62 -2.84
N VAL A 277 -9.77 3.98 -2.80
CA VAL A 277 -10.78 3.62 -3.81
C VAL A 277 -11.15 4.88 -4.59
N ASP A 278 -10.61 5.02 -5.78
CA ASP A 278 -10.90 6.15 -6.68
C ASP A 278 -12.12 5.86 -7.58
N ASP A 279 -12.71 6.92 -8.12
CA ASP A 279 -13.85 6.86 -9.05
C ASP A 279 -15.00 5.94 -8.59
N LEU A 280 -15.32 5.97 -7.30
CA LEU A 280 -16.42 5.23 -6.73
C LEU A 280 -17.76 5.64 -7.38
N GLY A 281 -18.52 4.64 -7.82
CA GLY A 281 -19.73 4.82 -8.64
C GLY A 281 -19.56 4.39 -10.10
N ARG A 282 -18.34 4.02 -10.53
CA ARG A 282 -18.05 3.52 -11.89
C ARG A 282 -17.72 2.03 -11.94
N GLN A 283 -17.75 1.34 -10.79
CA GLN A 283 -17.50 -0.10 -10.69
C GLN A 283 -18.65 -0.91 -11.30
N ALA A 284 -18.36 -2.16 -11.67
CA ALA A 284 -19.39 -3.13 -12.07
C ALA A 284 -20.37 -3.42 -10.93
N GLU A 285 -19.86 -3.44 -9.69
CA GLU A 285 -20.66 -3.62 -8.50
C GLU A 285 -21.20 -2.30 -7.95
N PRO A 286 -22.41 -2.30 -7.33
CA PRO A 286 -22.93 -1.10 -6.68
C PRO A 286 -22.00 -0.59 -5.56
N PRO A 287 -21.72 0.72 -5.47
CA PRO A 287 -20.89 1.30 -4.39
C PRO A 287 -21.35 0.92 -2.98
N GLN A 288 -22.66 0.77 -2.80
CA GLN A 288 -23.27 0.34 -1.54
C GLN A 288 -22.74 -1.03 -1.09
N SER A 289 -22.50 -1.97 -2.03
CA SER A 289 -22.00 -3.31 -1.71
C SER A 289 -20.59 -3.28 -1.11
N LEU A 290 -19.71 -2.42 -1.67
CA LEU A 290 -18.36 -2.21 -1.13
C LEU A 290 -18.40 -1.67 0.30
N VAL A 291 -19.24 -0.66 0.55
CA VAL A 291 -19.37 -0.14 1.92
C VAL A 291 -19.97 -1.19 2.84
N ASN A 292 -21.01 -1.91 2.42
CA ASN A 292 -21.62 -2.98 3.21
C ASN A 292 -20.59 -4.04 3.66
N ARG A 293 -19.66 -4.42 2.77
CA ARG A 293 -18.55 -5.33 3.08
C ARG A 293 -17.58 -4.78 4.14
N TRP A 294 -17.47 -3.47 4.23
CA TRP A 294 -16.57 -2.75 5.15
C TRP A 294 -17.27 -2.00 6.29
N ILE A 295 -18.59 -2.13 6.44
CA ILE A 295 -19.35 -1.51 7.55
C ILE A 295 -18.75 -1.90 8.90
N VAL A 296 -18.52 -3.20 9.11
CA VAL A 296 -17.94 -3.74 10.35
C VAL A 296 -16.45 -3.43 10.44
N PRO A 297 -15.62 -3.67 9.41
CA PRO A 297 -14.21 -3.27 9.40
C PRO A 297 -13.92 -1.81 9.74
N LEU A 298 -14.70 -0.88 9.19
CA LEU A 298 -14.54 0.55 9.43
C LEU A 298 -14.90 0.97 10.86
N GLU A 299 -15.79 0.25 11.53
CA GLU A 299 -16.16 0.52 12.93
C GLU A 299 -15.27 -0.20 13.93
N GLU A 300 -15.13 -1.51 13.77
CA GLU A 300 -14.51 -2.38 14.77
C GLU A 300 -13.01 -2.51 14.55
N SER A 301 -12.48 -2.01 13.44
CA SER A 301 -11.05 -2.11 13.08
C SER A 301 -10.60 -3.58 12.93
N LYS A 302 -11.55 -4.43 12.54
CA LYS A 302 -11.40 -5.86 12.37
C LYS A 302 -12.15 -6.29 11.13
N ASP A 303 -11.50 -7.07 10.29
CA ASP A 303 -12.14 -7.69 9.14
C ASP A 303 -12.33 -9.18 9.38
N ILE A 304 -13.36 -9.76 8.77
CA ILE A 304 -13.68 -11.17 8.88
C ILE A 304 -13.41 -11.82 7.53
N LEU A 305 -12.48 -12.75 7.51
CA LEU A 305 -12.15 -13.56 6.34
C LEU A 305 -12.59 -15.00 6.56
N ALA A 306 -12.77 -15.74 5.47
CA ALA A 306 -13.15 -17.14 5.50
C ALA A 306 -12.14 -18.00 4.75
N LEU A 307 -11.76 -19.13 5.34
CA LEU A 307 -11.04 -20.19 4.65
C LEU A 307 -12.00 -20.97 3.73
N GLN A 308 -11.46 -21.75 2.79
CA GLN A 308 -12.27 -22.66 1.97
C GLN A 308 -13.03 -23.72 2.79
N SER A 309 -12.57 -24.02 4.00
CA SER A 309 -13.28 -24.88 4.96
C SER A 309 -14.59 -24.25 5.47
N GLY A 310 -14.82 -22.97 5.23
CA GLY A 310 -15.91 -22.18 5.79
C GLY A 310 -15.61 -21.60 7.18
N GLU A 311 -14.45 -21.93 7.76
CA GLU A 311 -13.99 -21.34 9.02
C GLU A 311 -13.77 -19.84 8.84
N LYS A 312 -14.44 -19.04 9.68
CA LYS A 312 -14.32 -17.58 9.70
C LYS A 312 -13.39 -17.15 10.82
N PHE A 313 -12.59 -16.14 10.53
CA PHE A 313 -11.66 -15.60 11.49
C PHE A 313 -11.46 -14.11 11.29
N GLU A 314 -11.16 -13.43 12.40
CA GLU A 314 -10.90 -12.01 12.39
C GLU A 314 -9.43 -11.74 11.99
N VAL A 315 -9.19 -10.70 11.21
CA VAL A 315 -7.87 -10.12 10.93
C VAL A 315 -7.87 -8.62 11.28
N PRO A 316 -6.69 -8.02 11.54
CA PRO A 316 -6.61 -6.58 11.73
C PRO A 316 -7.14 -5.81 10.52
N PHE A 317 -7.93 -4.77 10.76
CA PHE A 317 -8.28 -3.77 9.76
C PHE A 317 -7.78 -2.41 10.25
N ASP A 318 -6.48 -2.18 10.07
CA ASP A 318 -5.78 -0.97 10.49
C ASP A 318 -5.26 -0.24 9.26
N THR A 319 -6.16 0.26 8.42
CA THR A 319 -5.82 0.97 7.18
C THR A 319 -6.64 2.25 7.07
N LEU A 320 -6.02 3.33 6.60
CA LEU A 320 -6.72 4.56 6.29
C LEU A 320 -7.45 4.39 4.95
N VAL A 321 -8.76 4.20 4.99
CA VAL A 321 -9.57 4.05 3.78
C VAL A 321 -9.98 5.42 3.23
N ILE A 322 -9.64 5.69 1.97
CA ILE A 322 -9.97 6.92 1.25
C ILE A 322 -10.83 6.56 0.06
N PHE A 323 -12.09 6.98 0.07
CA PHE A 323 -12.99 6.91 -1.07
C PHE A 323 -12.96 8.23 -1.84
N SER A 324 -12.95 8.16 -3.17
CA SER A 324 -13.08 9.32 -4.04
C SER A 324 -14.22 9.07 -5.04
N THR A 325 -15.08 10.06 -5.24
CA THR A 325 -16.20 9.98 -6.18
C THR A 325 -16.49 11.32 -6.86
N ASN A 326 -17.09 11.25 -8.04
CA ASN A 326 -17.64 12.42 -8.74
C ASN A 326 -19.13 12.66 -8.44
N PHE A 327 -19.79 11.71 -7.78
CA PHE A 327 -21.21 11.79 -7.44
C PHE A 327 -21.42 12.45 -6.07
N HIS A 328 -22.62 12.98 -5.84
CA HIS A 328 -22.98 13.44 -4.52
C HIS A 328 -23.12 12.22 -3.58
N PRO A 329 -22.63 12.25 -2.32
CA PRO A 329 -22.65 11.08 -1.43
C PRO A 329 -24.04 10.47 -1.22
N ASN A 330 -25.09 11.29 -1.19
CA ASN A 330 -26.48 10.82 -1.06
C ASN A 330 -27.02 10.08 -2.29
N ASP A 331 -26.33 10.17 -3.44
CA ASP A 331 -26.76 9.50 -4.67
C ASP A 331 -26.20 8.07 -4.76
N ILE A 332 -25.11 7.79 -4.04
CA ILE A 332 -24.37 6.51 -4.10
C ILE A 332 -24.46 5.71 -2.80
N PHE A 333 -24.85 6.35 -1.69
CA PHE A 333 -24.92 5.72 -0.37
C PHE A 333 -26.21 6.03 0.36
N ASP A 334 -26.67 5.05 1.13
CA ASP A 334 -27.70 5.26 2.13
C ASP A 334 -27.20 6.00 3.38
N ASN A 335 -28.14 6.50 4.18
CA ASN A 335 -27.83 7.20 5.42
C ASN A 335 -27.08 6.32 6.44
N ALA A 336 -27.23 4.99 6.36
CA ALA A 336 -26.53 4.07 7.24
C ALA A 336 -25.04 4.01 6.89
N ALA A 337 -24.70 3.79 5.61
CA ALA A 337 -23.33 3.82 5.09
C ALA A 337 -22.65 5.16 5.36
N LEU A 338 -23.34 6.28 5.10
CA LEU A 338 -22.79 7.61 5.35
C LEU A 338 -22.47 7.86 6.83
N ARG A 339 -23.17 7.23 7.79
CA ARG A 339 -22.80 7.34 9.21
C ARG A 339 -21.48 6.63 9.56
N ARG A 340 -21.09 5.62 8.77
CA ARG A 340 -19.88 4.82 8.99
C ARG A 340 -18.63 5.43 8.36
N ILE A 341 -18.80 6.15 7.27
CA ILE A 341 -17.72 6.97 6.69
C ILE A 341 -17.51 8.17 7.61
N PHE A 342 -16.34 8.32 8.24
CA PHE A 342 -16.20 9.30 9.31
C PHE A 342 -16.10 10.74 8.78
N PHE A 343 -15.19 10.98 7.85
CA PHE A 343 -14.98 12.30 7.23
C PHE A 343 -15.57 12.35 5.83
N LYS A 344 -16.35 13.40 5.52
CA LYS A 344 -16.82 13.69 4.16
C LYS A 344 -16.30 15.06 3.78
N ILE A 345 -15.44 15.11 2.76
CA ILE A 345 -14.71 16.30 2.38
C ILE A 345 -15.11 16.64 0.94
N LYS A 346 -15.74 17.80 0.76
CA LYS A 346 -16.07 18.31 -0.57
C LYS A 346 -14.81 18.89 -1.21
N ILE A 347 -14.43 18.38 -2.37
CA ILE A 347 -13.34 18.90 -3.20
C ILE A 347 -13.97 19.63 -4.37
N ASP A 348 -14.11 20.95 -4.22
CA ASP A 348 -14.72 21.82 -5.23
C ASP A 348 -13.66 22.45 -6.16
N GLY A 349 -14.12 23.20 -7.15
CA GLY A 349 -13.27 24.03 -8.00
C GLY A 349 -12.54 25.12 -7.21
N PRO A 350 -11.38 25.60 -7.70
CA PRO A 350 -10.65 26.69 -7.09
C PRO A 350 -11.43 28.02 -7.19
N THR A 351 -11.11 28.97 -6.31
CA THR A 351 -11.53 30.36 -6.50
C THR A 351 -10.83 30.96 -7.73
N GLN A 352 -11.32 32.09 -8.25
CA GLN A 352 -10.65 32.77 -9.36
C GLN A 352 -9.18 33.14 -9.01
N GLU A 353 -8.93 33.54 -7.77
CA GLU A 353 -7.58 33.87 -7.30
C GLU A 353 -6.68 32.63 -7.30
N ASP A 354 -7.16 31.52 -6.74
CA ASP A 354 -6.40 30.27 -6.71
C ASP A 354 -6.22 29.68 -8.11
N PHE A 355 -7.23 29.79 -8.97
CA PHE A 355 -7.15 29.43 -10.38
C PHE A 355 -6.00 30.16 -11.09
N LEU A 356 -5.89 31.48 -10.89
CA LEU A 356 -4.80 32.27 -11.46
C LEU A 356 -3.43 31.87 -10.92
N LYS A 357 -3.32 31.55 -9.62
CA LYS A 357 -2.08 31.01 -9.03
C LYS A 357 -1.70 29.67 -9.67
N ILE A 358 -2.66 28.77 -9.86
CA ILE A 358 -2.45 27.47 -10.53
C ILE A 358 -1.98 27.71 -11.96
N PHE A 359 -2.66 28.60 -12.68
CA PHE A 359 -2.32 28.92 -14.06
C PHE A 359 -0.91 29.46 -14.21
N ALA A 360 -0.51 30.39 -13.34
CA ALA A 360 0.86 30.92 -13.33
C ALA A 360 1.91 29.85 -13.00
N MET A 361 1.62 28.97 -12.03
CA MET A 361 2.50 27.87 -11.67
C MET A 361 2.70 26.88 -12.83
N VAL A 362 1.62 26.50 -13.50
CA VAL A 362 1.67 25.59 -14.66
C VAL A 362 2.42 26.24 -15.81
N ALA A 363 2.13 27.51 -16.14
CA ALA A 363 2.80 28.23 -17.21
C ALA A 363 4.32 28.29 -16.98
N LYS A 364 4.74 28.62 -15.74
CA LYS A 364 6.15 28.61 -15.36
C LYS A 364 6.80 27.23 -15.52
N LYS A 365 6.13 26.16 -15.06
CA LYS A 365 6.63 24.78 -15.18
C LYS A 365 6.77 24.33 -16.64
N ARG A 366 5.87 24.82 -17.51
CA ARG A 366 5.85 24.53 -18.94
C ARG A 366 6.66 25.53 -19.79
N GLN A 367 7.34 26.49 -19.16
CA GLN A 367 8.08 27.55 -19.84
C GLN A 367 7.22 28.38 -20.82
N MET A 368 5.92 28.48 -20.57
CA MET A 368 5.00 29.32 -21.32
C MET A 368 5.03 30.74 -20.73
N PRO A 369 5.45 31.78 -21.49
CA PRO A 369 5.37 33.16 -21.05
C PRO A 369 3.92 33.57 -20.81
N LEU A 370 3.63 34.13 -19.64
CA LEU A 370 2.30 34.69 -19.35
C LEU A 370 2.13 36.02 -20.08
N ASP A 371 0.95 36.24 -20.65
CA ASP A 371 0.54 37.51 -21.24
C ASP A 371 -0.73 38.02 -20.56
N GLU A 372 -0.69 39.28 -20.11
CA GLU A 372 -1.80 39.90 -19.38
C GLU A 372 -3.05 40.03 -20.27
N THR A 373 -2.86 40.40 -21.54
CA THR A 373 -3.97 40.61 -22.48
C THR A 373 -4.73 39.31 -22.73
N ALA A 374 -3.98 38.21 -22.92
CA ALA A 374 -4.53 36.88 -23.09
C ALA A 374 -5.25 36.36 -21.83
N LEU A 375 -4.67 36.58 -20.64
CA LEU A 375 -5.32 36.22 -19.37
C LEU A 375 -6.61 37.01 -19.12
N VAL A 376 -6.61 38.32 -19.39
CA VAL A 376 -7.81 39.15 -19.28
C VAL A 376 -8.87 38.69 -20.29
N HIS A 377 -8.47 38.34 -21.50
CA HIS A 377 -9.37 37.76 -22.50
C HIS A 377 -10.00 36.45 -22.02
N LEU A 378 -9.18 35.52 -21.50
CA LEU A 378 -9.64 34.25 -20.92
C LEU A 378 -10.69 34.46 -19.82
N LEU A 379 -10.39 35.33 -18.85
CA LEU A 379 -11.27 35.57 -17.70
C LEU A 379 -12.53 36.37 -18.03
N LYS A 380 -12.45 37.36 -18.94
CA LYS A 380 -13.60 38.24 -19.22
C LYS A 380 -14.45 37.79 -20.40
N GLN A 381 -13.91 36.99 -21.32
CA GLN A 381 -14.63 36.56 -22.52
C GLN A 381 -14.95 35.07 -22.51
N LYS A 382 -14.05 34.20 -22.03
CA LYS A 382 -14.26 32.75 -22.08
C LYS A 382 -14.94 32.20 -20.85
N TYR A 383 -14.41 32.44 -19.65
CA TYR A 383 -15.01 31.91 -18.41
C TYR A 383 -16.49 32.28 -18.17
N PRO A 384 -16.98 33.48 -18.56
CA PRO A 384 -18.41 33.78 -18.47
C PRO A 384 -19.30 32.86 -19.31
N THR A 385 -18.77 32.22 -20.37
CA THR A 385 -19.52 31.27 -21.21
C THR A 385 -19.81 29.93 -20.51
N ILE A 386 -19.13 29.66 -19.39
CA ILE A 386 -19.34 28.49 -18.53
C ILE A 386 -19.70 28.90 -17.10
N GLU A 387 -20.37 30.04 -16.95
CA GLU A 387 -20.82 30.57 -15.66
C GLU A 387 -19.68 30.81 -14.64
N ASN A 388 -18.46 31.05 -15.14
CA ASN A 388 -17.24 31.21 -14.34
C ASN A 388 -16.93 30.00 -13.44
N VAL A 389 -17.23 28.78 -13.91
CA VAL A 389 -16.83 27.54 -13.23
C VAL A 389 -15.35 27.26 -13.51
N TYR A 390 -14.52 27.44 -12.49
CA TYR A 390 -13.10 27.11 -12.51
C TYR A 390 -12.85 25.67 -12.05
N ALA A 391 -11.86 25.01 -12.64
CA ALA A 391 -11.44 23.67 -12.24
C ALA A 391 -9.91 23.50 -12.35
N ASN A 392 -9.33 22.69 -11.46
CA ASN A 392 -7.86 22.56 -11.35
C ASN A 392 -7.18 21.99 -12.61
N TYR A 393 -7.91 21.22 -13.43
CA TYR A 393 -7.37 20.66 -14.68
C TYR A 393 -7.30 21.69 -15.83
N GLN A 394 -8.13 22.73 -15.81
CA GLN A 394 -8.29 23.66 -16.94
C GLN A 394 -6.98 24.37 -17.31
N PRO A 395 -6.15 24.87 -16.36
CA PRO A 395 -4.89 25.50 -16.72
C PRO A 395 -3.91 24.57 -17.45
N ILE A 396 -3.80 23.31 -17.00
CA ILE A 396 -2.93 22.30 -17.61
C ILE A 396 -3.39 22.05 -19.05
N PHE A 397 -4.69 21.82 -19.24
CA PHE A 397 -5.25 21.58 -20.55
C PHE A 397 -5.02 22.77 -21.51
N LEU A 398 -5.34 23.98 -21.07
CA LEU A 398 -5.22 25.17 -21.90
C LEU A 398 -3.76 25.43 -22.31
N ILE A 399 -2.81 25.31 -21.38
CA ILE A 399 -1.40 25.55 -21.65
C ILE A 399 -0.82 24.45 -22.56
N ASP A 400 -1.10 23.17 -22.27
CA ASP A 400 -0.60 22.06 -23.09
C ASP A 400 -1.18 22.10 -24.52
N GLN A 401 -2.43 22.55 -24.69
CA GLN A 401 -3.00 22.83 -26.02
C GLN A 401 -2.30 23.98 -26.75
N MET A 402 -2.05 25.11 -26.08
CA MET A 402 -1.33 26.24 -26.68
C MET A 402 0.09 25.83 -27.11
N ILE A 403 0.79 25.03 -26.29
CA ILE A 403 2.11 24.49 -26.63
C ILE A 403 2.02 23.60 -27.87
N SER A 404 1.05 22.68 -27.91
CA SER A 404 0.86 21.78 -29.04
C SER A 404 0.62 22.55 -30.35
N ILE A 405 -0.13 23.66 -30.29
CA ILE A 405 -0.34 24.55 -31.44
C ILE A 405 0.96 25.24 -31.84
N CYS A 406 1.71 25.79 -30.88
CA CYS A 406 2.97 26.48 -31.16
C CYS A 406 3.99 25.54 -31.82
N GLU A 407 4.12 24.31 -31.30
CA GLU A 407 5.01 23.30 -31.85
C GLU A 407 4.63 22.88 -33.27
N PHE A 408 3.33 22.67 -33.51
CA PHE A 408 2.83 22.32 -34.83
C PHE A 408 3.08 23.42 -35.86
N GLU A 409 2.90 24.69 -35.47
CA GLU A 409 3.06 25.85 -36.34
C GLU A 409 4.52 26.35 -36.43
N GLY A 410 5.44 25.74 -35.67
CA GLY A 410 6.85 26.12 -35.65
C GLY A 410 7.10 27.52 -35.08
N ILE A 411 6.21 28.02 -34.22
CA ILE A 411 6.32 29.34 -33.59
C ILE A 411 6.84 29.22 -32.14
N PRO A 412 7.52 30.24 -31.59
CA PRO A 412 7.94 30.25 -30.20
C PRO A 412 6.76 30.14 -29.24
N TYR A 413 6.98 29.57 -28.05
CA TYR A 413 5.97 29.52 -27.00
C TYR A 413 5.57 30.93 -26.59
N GLN A 414 4.31 31.26 -26.84
CA GLN A 414 3.72 32.54 -26.53
C GLN A 414 2.26 32.35 -26.15
N MET A 415 1.74 33.23 -25.31
CA MET A 415 0.35 33.24 -24.93
C MET A 415 -0.34 34.42 -25.63
N THR A 416 -1.33 34.12 -26.45
CA THR A 416 -2.12 35.14 -27.17
C THR A 416 -3.60 34.83 -27.05
N PRO A 417 -4.49 35.83 -27.19
CA PRO A 417 -5.93 35.59 -27.21
C PRO A 417 -6.36 34.54 -28.25
N ASP A 418 -5.76 34.53 -29.45
CA ASP A 418 -6.07 33.56 -30.51
C ASP A 418 -5.73 32.11 -30.12
N LEU A 419 -4.57 31.90 -29.50
CA LEU A 419 -4.17 30.58 -29.01
C LEU A 419 -5.07 30.10 -27.88
N ILE A 420 -5.52 31.00 -27.00
CA ILE A 420 -6.50 30.70 -25.96
C ILE A 420 -7.84 30.29 -26.57
N ASP A 421 -8.30 30.97 -27.62
CA ASP A 421 -9.56 30.64 -28.29
C ASP A 421 -9.54 29.23 -28.88
N ARG A 422 -8.44 28.87 -29.52
CA ARG A 422 -8.23 27.54 -30.10
C ARG A 422 -8.14 26.47 -29.03
N ALA A 423 -7.37 26.72 -27.96
CA ALA A 423 -7.28 25.81 -26.83
C ALA A 423 -8.64 25.63 -26.14
N TRP A 424 -9.41 26.70 -25.96
CA TRP A 424 -10.74 26.68 -25.34
C TRP A 424 -11.75 25.88 -26.16
N ALA A 425 -11.73 26.04 -27.50
CA ALA A 425 -12.59 25.29 -28.41
C ALA A 425 -12.36 23.77 -28.33
N ASN A 426 -11.13 23.34 -28.05
CA ASN A 426 -10.81 21.92 -27.83
C ASN A 426 -11.20 21.42 -26.44
N MET A 427 -11.33 22.30 -25.45
CA MET A 427 -11.71 21.93 -24.09
C MET A 427 -13.22 21.66 -23.96
N PHE A 428 -14.03 22.48 -24.64
CA PHE A 428 -15.49 22.38 -24.60
C PHE A 428 -16.01 22.10 -26.01
N VAL A 429 -16.45 20.86 -26.21
CA VAL A 429 -17.11 20.47 -27.45
C VAL A 429 -18.44 21.20 -27.55
N LYS A 430 -18.64 21.94 -28.66
CA LYS A 430 -19.92 22.58 -28.94
C LYS A 430 -21.00 21.52 -29.12
N GLN A 431 -22.10 21.68 -28.40
CA GLN A 431 -23.26 20.83 -28.60
C GLN A 431 -23.99 21.25 -29.88
N GLU A 432 -23.72 20.56 -30.98
CA GLU A 432 -24.32 20.83 -32.29
C GLU A 432 -24.84 19.55 -32.95
N LYS A 433 -25.83 19.69 -33.84
CA LYS A 433 -26.32 18.57 -34.64
C LYS A 433 -25.33 18.29 -35.75
N ILE A 434 -24.66 17.14 -35.68
CA ILE A 434 -23.81 16.66 -36.77
C ILE A 434 -24.73 16.02 -37.83
N ALA A 435 -24.67 16.52 -39.06
CA ALA A 435 -25.36 15.87 -40.18
C ALA A 435 -24.68 14.53 -40.46
N HIS A 436 -25.46 13.45 -40.43
CA HIS A 436 -25.01 12.09 -40.71
C HIS A 436 -25.14 11.74 -42.18
#